data_AF-A0A8J6C531-F1
#
_entry.id   AF-A0A8J6C531-F1
#
_cell.length_a   1.000
_cell.length_b   1.000
_cell.length_c   1.000
_cell.angle_alpha   90.00
_cell.angle_beta   90.00
_cell.angle_gamma   90.00
#
_symmetry.space_group_name_H-M   'P 1'
#
loop_
_entity.id
_entity.type
_entity.pdbx_description
1 polymer ?
#
loop_
_entity_poly.entity_id
_entity_poly.type
_entity_poly.pdbx_seq_one_letter_code
_entity_poly.pdbx_strand_id
1 'polypeptide(L)'
;MGSGGTKAYAAVVLIRIMYSGMHVMSKVALDQGMNPLVFLFYRHTTAALVLIPATFILERRKANPVTLKIAGKMFIHALYGVTACGDLFNLGLNYASATSSSAMYNVQPVVTFILAVAFGMESLRLKKLHGNVKAAGILLCIAGVAVLALYQGPMLRSFNHGSTSPGGDSDSHSKKQWVLGIFLMTLSNILAGLWTVLQGPLIEDTSKLMNTTLQICCASVQAFVVAAASERDLSKWKLGWNAGLAAIIYSGVVVTALSYYMQMWTIAYRGPVFLAMSMPLTFVFTIVVSSLVLGDSVSLGSVFAGVLLIGGLYNVLWGKSMEEQEDELNKIGAGESKTAGLELREAIFFSDALLGVVLVALYLAVLRPWPPRVVAAAVDTQLRAFSVLPPELNLTLAVEVTVRNPNHAPLRYGEVVTEVAYHGAAVGWSAAPAGKIPARSTRTVRAPVQVDAARALLERLYVVDAVAAGALPFETATAVAGKDADFMVACTCSVVVYPFKRESSSRCTTSLRIT
;
A
#
# COMPACT_ATOMS: atom_id res chain seq x y z
N MET A 1 -27.76 4.11 -29.02
CA MET A 1 -27.79 4.45 -27.59
C MET A 1 -26.52 4.01 -26.84
N GLY A 2 -25.31 4.28 -27.35
CA GLY A 2 -24.03 3.84 -26.74
C GLY A 2 -23.55 4.61 -25.49
N SER A 3 -24.26 5.66 -25.05
CA SER A 3 -23.78 6.50 -23.91
C SER A 3 -24.03 5.93 -22.51
N GLY A 4 -24.80 4.84 -22.41
CA GLY A 4 -25.21 4.26 -21.12
C GLY A 4 -24.15 3.37 -20.46
N GLY A 5 -23.40 2.60 -21.25
CA GLY A 5 -22.33 1.73 -20.76
C GLY A 5 -21.17 2.51 -20.18
N THR A 6 -20.63 3.45 -20.95
CA THR A 6 -19.52 4.32 -20.53
C THR A 6 -19.82 5.05 -19.21
N LYS A 7 -21.07 5.49 -18.98
CA LYS A 7 -21.48 6.14 -17.72
C LYS A 7 -21.43 5.18 -16.52
N ALA A 8 -21.82 3.92 -16.70
CA ALA A 8 -21.79 2.91 -15.65
C ALA A 8 -20.35 2.54 -15.25
N TYR A 9 -19.46 2.36 -16.24
CA TYR A 9 -18.04 2.11 -15.98
C TYR A 9 -17.37 3.31 -15.29
N ALA A 10 -17.63 4.54 -15.75
CA ALA A 10 -17.09 5.74 -15.12
C ALA A 10 -17.58 5.91 -13.68
N ALA A 11 -18.87 5.66 -13.42
CA ALA A 11 -19.44 5.71 -12.08
C ALA A 11 -18.77 4.70 -11.14
N VAL A 12 -18.55 3.47 -11.64
CA VAL A 12 -17.87 2.42 -10.89
C VAL A 12 -16.42 2.80 -10.59
N VAL A 13 -15.64 3.26 -11.56
CA VAL A 13 -14.25 3.69 -11.32
C VAL A 13 -14.20 4.78 -10.25
N LEU A 14 -15.10 5.76 -10.34
CA LEU A 14 -15.20 6.83 -9.34
C LEU A 14 -15.55 6.29 -7.95
N ILE A 15 -16.51 5.35 -7.84
CA ILE A 15 -16.83 4.65 -6.58
C ILE A 15 -15.56 4.01 -5.99
N ARG A 16 -14.75 3.33 -6.80
CA ARG A 16 -13.55 2.62 -6.32
C ARG A 16 -12.44 3.54 -5.86
N ILE A 17 -12.26 4.69 -6.52
CA ILE A 17 -11.36 5.75 -6.06
C ILE A 17 -11.83 6.32 -4.71
N MET A 18 -13.12 6.63 -4.57
CA MET A 18 -13.67 7.15 -3.32
C MET A 18 -13.49 6.17 -2.16
N TYR A 19 -13.80 4.88 -2.38
CA TYR A 19 -13.57 3.82 -1.39
C TYR A 19 -12.08 3.63 -1.08
N SER A 20 -11.20 3.72 -2.06
CA SER A 20 -9.76 3.62 -1.82
C SER A 20 -9.26 4.72 -0.86
N GLY A 21 -9.67 5.96 -1.10
CA GLY A 21 -9.39 7.05 -0.16
C GLY A 21 -9.98 6.81 1.23
N MET A 22 -11.14 6.15 1.32
CA MET A 22 -11.76 5.81 2.62
C MET A 22 -10.86 4.89 3.45
N HIS A 23 -10.28 3.86 2.83
CA HIS A 23 -9.46 2.89 3.56
C HIS A 23 -8.24 3.56 4.19
N VAL A 24 -7.59 4.45 3.42
CA VAL A 24 -6.45 5.24 3.86
C VAL A 24 -6.84 6.23 4.96
N MET A 25 -7.88 7.04 4.74
CA MET A 25 -8.32 8.05 5.71
C MET A 25 -8.85 7.44 7.01
N SER A 26 -9.63 6.35 6.92
CA SER A 26 -10.07 5.61 8.10
C SER A 26 -8.89 5.05 8.88
N LYS A 27 -7.89 4.46 8.20
CA LYS A 27 -6.71 3.92 8.89
C LYS A 27 -5.93 5.03 9.62
N VAL A 28 -5.72 6.17 8.98
CA VAL A 28 -5.07 7.33 9.61
C VAL A 28 -5.84 7.80 10.85
N ALA A 29 -7.17 7.84 10.81
CA ALA A 29 -7.98 8.24 11.96
C ALA A 29 -7.89 7.23 13.12
N LEU A 30 -7.92 5.92 12.82
CA LEU A 30 -7.79 4.87 13.84
C LEU A 30 -6.40 4.87 14.47
N ASP A 31 -5.34 5.07 13.68
CA ASP A 31 -3.96 5.14 14.18
C ASP A 31 -3.69 6.35 15.08
N GLN A 32 -4.45 7.43 14.90
CA GLN A 32 -4.44 8.58 15.80
C GLN A 32 -5.26 8.35 17.09
N GLY A 33 -5.75 7.13 17.32
CA GLY A 33 -6.41 6.72 18.57
C GLY A 33 -7.92 6.96 18.60
N MET A 34 -8.54 7.23 17.45
CA MET A 34 -9.99 7.36 17.36
C MET A 34 -10.67 6.00 17.49
N ASN A 35 -11.73 5.91 18.31
CA ASN A 35 -12.46 4.65 18.49
C ASN A 35 -13.19 4.27 17.18
N PRO A 36 -13.05 3.01 16.69
CA PRO A 36 -13.61 2.59 15.39
C PRO A 36 -15.14 2.64 15.32
N LEU A 37 -15.85 2.36 16.42
CA LEU A 37 -17.32 2.38 16.47
C LEU A 37 -17.84 3.82 16.49
N VAL A 38 -17.19 4.68 17.28
CA VAL A 38 -17.50 6.12 17.33
C VAL A 38 -17.23 6.78 15.97
N PHE A 39 -16.14 6.38 15.28
CA PHE A 39 -15.86 6.80 13.91
C PHE A 39 -16.98 6.41 12.94
N LEU A 40 -17.46 5.16 13.01
CA LEU A 40 -18.55 4.70 12.15
C LEU A 40 -19.85 5.49 12.40
N PHE A 41 -20.19 5.71 13.67
CA PHE A 41 -21.35 6.52 14.04
C PHE A 41 -21.28 7.91 13.39
N TYR A 42 -20.19 8.66 13.63
CA TYR A 42 -20.04 10.00 13.07
C TYR A 42 -20.02 10.02 11.54
N ARG A 43 -19.44 8.99 10.91
CA ARG A 43 -19.48 8.81 9.45
C ARG A 43 -20.93 8.72 8.94
N HIS A 44 -21.75 7.88 9.53
CA HIS A 44 -23.14 7.70 9.13
C HIS A 44 -24.01 8.92 9.47
N THR A 45 -23.80 9.55 10.62
CA THR A 45 -24.50 10.79 10.98
C THR A 45 -24.18 11.91 10.01
N THR A 46 -22.91 12.09 9.65
CA THR A 46 -22.50 13.10 8.64
C THR A 46 -23.17 12.86 7.30
N ALA A 47 -23.25 11.59 6.87
CA ALA A 47 -23.94 11.23 5.64
C ALA A 47 -25.45 11.48 5.70
N ALA A 48 -26.10 11.15 6.83
CA ALA A 48 -27.52 11.41 7.05
C ALA A 48 -27.83 12.91 7.01
N LEU A 49 -26.98 13.74 7.62
CA LEU A 49 -27.11 15.21 7.61
C LEU A 49 -27.06 15.80 6.19
N VAL A 50 -26.37 15.15 5.25
CA VAL A 50 -26.35 15.56 3.83
C VAL A 50 -27.53 14.98 3.04
N LEU A 51 -27.83 13.70 3.25
CA LEU A 51 -28.85 12.98 2.48
C LEU A 51 -30.29 13.37 2.83
N ILE A 52 -30.58 13.67 4.11
CA ILE A 52 -31.92 14.07 4.55
C ILE A 52 -32.37 15.35 3.84
N PRO A 53 -31.60 16.46 3.86
CA PRO A 53 -31.97 17.67 3.11
C PRO A 53 -32.06 17.41 1.60
N ALA A 54 -31.10 16.67 1.02
CA ALA A 54 -31.09 16.38 -0.42
C ALA A 54 -32.37 15.63 -0.85
N THR A 55 -32.79 14.63 -0.08
CA THR A 55 -34.00 13.85 -0.35
C THR A 55 -35.26 14.70 -0.19
N PHE A 56 -35.30 15.52 0.86
CA PHE A 56 -36.42 16.43 1.09
C PHE A 56 -36.55 17.50 -0.01
N ILE A 57 -35.46 17.98 -0.58
CA ILE A 57 -35.51 18.99 -1.66
C ILE A 57 -35.88 18.33 -3.00
N LEU A 58 -35.27 17.17 -3.32
CA LEU A 58 -35.37 16.56 -4.65
C LEU A 58 -36.60 15.66 -4.83
N GLU A 59 -37.07 15.00 -3.76
CA GLU A 59 -38.10 13.95 -3.87
C GLU A 59 -39.41 14.28 -3.13
N ARG A 60 -39.51 15.40 -2.42
CA ARG A 60 -40.72 15.77 -1.63
C ARG A 60 -42.03 15.80 -2.43
N ARG A 61 -41.98 16.08 -3.74
CA ARG A 61 -43.18 16.08 -4.60
C ARG A 61 -43.46 14.75 -5.31
N LYS A 62 -42.52 13.80 -5.27
CA LYS A 62 -42.55 12.55 -6.04
C LYS A 62 -42.58 11.29 -5.15
N ALA A 63 -42.47 11.45 -3.83
CA ALA A 63 -42.32 10.33 -2.92
C ALA A 63 -43.66 9.66 -2.59
N ASN A 64 -43.75 8.36 -2.84
CA ASN A 64 -44.78 7.51 -2.25
C ASN A 64 -44.53 7.41 -0.73
N PRO A 65 -45.58 7.39 0.10
CA PRO A 65 -45.43 7.28 1.55
C PRO A 65 -44.75 5.95 1.92
N VAL A 66 -43.69 6.05 2.74
CA VAL A 66 -42.96 4.88 3.25
C VAL A 66 -43.84 4.17 4.28
N THR A 67 -44.29 2.97 3.96
CA THR A 67 -45.07 2.15 4.91
C THR A 67 -44.17 1.61 6.02
N LEU A 68 -44.75 1.31 7.20
CA LEU A 68 -44.01 0.71 8.32
C LEU A 68 -43.36 -0.63 7.93
N LYS A 69 -43.97 -1.39 7.02
CA LYS A 69 -43.41 -2.64 6.48
C LYS A 69 -42.12 -2.38 5.68
N ILE A 70 -42.11 -1.36 4.82
CA ILE A 70 -40.92 -0.96 4.07
C ILE A 70 -39.85 -0.43 5.01
N ALA A 71 -40.23 0.42 5.98
CA ALA A 71 -39.30 0.93 6.98
C ALA A 71 -38.66 -0.21 7.81
N GLY A 72 -39.43 -1.21 8.21
CA GLY A 72 -38.93 -2.40 8.91
C GLY A 72 -37.96 -3.23 8.06
N LYS A 73 -38.27 -3.45 6.78
CA LYS A 73 -37.34 -4.10 5.83
C LYS A 73 -36.03 -3.31 5.71
N MET A 74 -36.10 -1.99 5.53
CA MET A 74 -34.92 -1.11 5.41
C MET A 74 -34.09 -1.10 6.70
N PHE A 75 -34.74 -1.10 7.86
CA PHE A 75 -34.05 -1.14 9.16
C PHE A 75 -33.23 -2.43 9.31
N ILE A 76 -33.82 -3.59 9.00
CA ILE A 76 -33.12 -4.88 9.05
C ILE A 76 -32.00 -4.92 8.01
N HIS A 77 -32.25 -4.44 6.79
CA HIS A 77 -31.26 -4.41 5.72
C HIS A 77 -30.06 -3.51 6.05
N ALA A 78 -30.31 -2.34 6.64
CA ALA A 78 -29.29 -1.44 7.15
C ALA A 78 -28.50 -2.06 8.31
N LEU A 79 -29.16 -2.83 9.19
CA LEU A 79 -28.53 -3.44 10.36
C LEU A 79 -27.38 -4.36 9.96
N TYR A 80 -27.63 -5.33 9.08
CA TYR A 80 -26.56 -6.25 8.69
C TYR A 80 -25.65 -5.65 7.60
N GLY A 81 -26.22 -4.91 6.65
CA GLY A 81 -25.52 -4.51 5.42
C GLY A 81 -24.75 -3.21 5.50
N VAL A 82 -25.10 -2.33 6.45
CA VAL A 82 -24.43 -1.04 6.63
C VAL A 82 -23.77 -0.97 8.01
N THR A 83 -24.53 -1.21 9.07
CA THR A 83 -24.05 -1.08 10.46
C THR A 83 -23.09 -2.21 10.82
N ALA A 84 -23.55 -3.46 10.89
CA ALA A 84 -22.72 -4.59 11.28
C ALA A 84 -21.53 -4.78 10.32
N CYS A 85 -21.77 -4.62 9.01
CA CYS A 85 -20.72 -4.58 8.01
C CYS A 85 -19.67 -3.51 8.32
N GLY A 86 -20.09 -2.27 8.58
CA GLY A 86 -19.20 -1.14 8.88
C GLY A 86 -18.44 -1.28 10.20
N ASP A 87 -19.08 -1.80 11.24
CA ASP A 87 -18.48 -2.00 12.56
C ASP A 87 -17.39 -3.07 12.49
N LEU A 88 -17.71 -4.23 11.92
CA LEU A 88 -16.76 -5.32 11.71
C LEU A 88 -15.57 -4.88 10.84
N PHE A 89 -15.84 -4.06 9.81
CA PHE A 89 -14.78 -3.50 8.96
C PHE A 89 -13.83 -2.60 9.76
N ASN A 90 -14.34 -1.61 10.50
CA ASN A 90 -13.48 -0.66 11.22
C ASN A 90 -12.77 -1.33 12.41
N LEU A 91 -13.42 -2.27 13.11
CA LEU A 91 -12.78 -3.08 14.13
C LEU A 91 -11.64 -3.93 13.55
N GLY A 92 -11.88 -4.58 12.40
CA GLY A 92 -10.84 -5.36 11.75
C GLY A 92 -9.70 -4.50 11.18
N LEU A 93 -10.02 -3.33 10.61
CA LEU A 93 -9.05 -2.37 10.11
C LEU A 93 -8.13 -1.85 11.22
N ASN A 94 -8.61 -1.79 12.46
CA ASN A 94 -7.79 -1.43 13.61
C ASN A 94 -6.64 -2.42 13.88
N TYR A 95 -6.76 -3.66 13.38
CA TYR A 95 -5.74 -4.71 13.52
C TYR A 95 -5.05 -5.08 12.20
N ALA A 96 -5.37 -4.38 11.11
CA ALA A 96 -4.88 -4.68 9.76
C ALA A 96 -4.38 -3.41 9.03
N SER A 97 -3.62 -3.55 7.96
CA SER A 97 -3.23 -2.41 7.11
C SER A 97 -4.36 -1.98 6.17
N ALA A 98 -4.32 -0.73 5.67
CA ALA A 98 -5.25 -0.27 4.63
C ALA A 98 -5.17 -1.14 3.35
N THR A 99 -3.97 -1.59 3.02
CA THR A 99 -3.70 -2.48 1.88
C THR A 99 -4.29 -3.89 2.09
N SER A 100 -4.06 -4.49 3.26
CA SER A 100 -4.68 -5.78 3.61
C SER A 100 -6.20 -5.69 3.60
N SER A 101 -6.74 -4.55 4.04
CA SER A 101 -8.17 -4.32 4.10
C SER A 101 -8.85 -4.18 2.75
N SER A 102 -8.28 -3.35 1.87
CA SER A 102 -8.76 -3.25 0.50
C SER A 102 -8.61 -4.56 -0.28
N ALA A 103 -7.61 -5.38 0.05
CA ALA A 103 -7.45 -6.70 -0.54
C ALA A 103 -8.56 -7.68 -0.14
N MET A 104 -9.09 -7.57 1.09
CA MET A 104 -10.21 -8.40 1.56
C MET A 104 -11.51 -8.09 0.83
N TYR A 105 -11.70 -6.87 0.30
CA TYR A 105 -12.87 -6.53 -0.53
C TYR A 105 -12.96 -7.37 -1.81
N ASN A 106 -11.86 -8.01 -2.23
CA ASN A 106 -11.88 -8.92 -3.37
C ASN A 106 -12.56 -10.26 -3.07
N VAL A 107 -12.90 -10.55 -1.80
CA VAL A 107 -13.80 -11.64 -1.42
C VAL A 107 -15.24 -11.35 -1.87
N GLN A 108 -15.63 -10.07 -1.93
CA GLN A 108 -17.01 -9.67 -2.22
C GLN A 108 -17.52 -10.13 -3.60
N PRO A 109 -16.80 -10.07 -4.73
CA PRO A 109 -17.29 -10.63 -6.00
C PRO A 109 -17.58 -12.13 -5.92
N VAL A 110 -16.75 -12.90 -5.19
CA VAL A 110 -16.97 -14.35 -5.00
C VAL A 110 -18.26 -14.59 -4.23
N VAL A 111 -18.44 -13.92 -3.09
CA VAL A 111 -19.65 -14.05 -2.26
C VAL A 111 -20.90 -13.60 -3.03
N THR A 112 -20.82 -12.44 -3.69
CA THR A 112 -21.95 -11.87 -4.46
C THR A 112 -22.35 -12.80 -5.58
N PHE A 113 -21.39 -13.40 -6.28
CA PHE A 113 -21.68 -14.35 -7.35
C PHE A 113 -22.32 -15.64 -6.82
N ILE A 114 -21.80 -16.22 -5.73
CA ILE A 114 -22.39 -17.41 -5.10
C ILE A 114 -23.84 -17.13 -4.67
N LEU A 115 -24.07 -16.00 -4.01
CA LEU A 115 -25.42 -15.60 -3.60
C LEU A 115 -26.33 -15.33 -4.81
N ALA A 116 -25.83 -14.66 -5.85
CA ALA A 116 -26.59 -14.41 -7.07
C ALA A 116 -27.01 -15.72 -7.75
N VAL A 117 -26.15 -16.75 -7.78
CA VAL A 117 -26.51 -18.08 -8.26
C VAL A 117 -27.53 -18.76 -7.35
N ALA A 118 -27.34 -18.69 -6.03
CA ALA A 118 -28.24 -19.31 -5.05
C ALA A 118 -29.65 -18.71 -5.08
N PHE A 119 -29.77 -17.40 -5.32
CA PHE A 119 -31.05 -16.70 -5.50
C PHE A 119 -31.59 -16.74 -6.93
N GLY A 120 -30.92 -17.45 -7.86
CA GLY A 120 -31.35 -17.59 -9.24
C GLY A 120 -31.23 -16.32 -10.10
N MET A 121 -30.45 -15.33 -9.65
CA MET A 121 -30.16 -14.09 -10.39
C MET A 121 -29.09 -14.28 -11.47
N GLU A 122 -28.28 -15.35 -11.39
CA GLU A 122 -27.20 -15.64 -12.33
C GLU A 122 -27.14 -17.16 -12.62
N SER A 123 -26.83 -17.54 -13.87
CA SER A 123 -26.78 -18.94 -14.31
C SER A 123 -25.35 -19.46 -14.46
N LEU A 124 -25.06 -20.63 -13.88
CA LEU A 124 -23.80 -21.37 -14.09
C LEU A 124 -24.04 -22.57 -15.01
N ARG A 125 -24.08 -22.32 -16.32
CA ARG A 125 -24.19 -23.39 -17.33
C ARG A 125 -22.83 -24.04 -17.60
N LEU A 126 -22.34 -24.89 -16.68
CA LEU A 126 -21.01 -25.55 -16.78
C LEU A 126 -20.82 -26.45 -18.02
N LYS A 127 -21.90 -26.80 -18.72
CA LYS A 127 -21.81 -27.52 -20.00
C LYS A 127 -21.35 -26.62 -21.15
N LYS A 128 -21.42 -25.30 -20.98
CA LYS A 128 -21.06 -24.30 -21.99
C LYS A 128 -19.71 -23.67 -21.66
N LEU A 129 -19.00 -23.23 -22.70
CA LEU A 129 -17.69 -22.58 -22.56
C LEU A 129 -17.77 -21.36 -21.63
N HIS A 130 -18.80 -20.51 -21.81
CA HIS A 130 -19.01 -19.32 -20.98
C HIS A 130 -19.16 -19.65 -19.48
N GLY A 131 -19.84 -20.76 -19.14
CA GLY A 131 -19.97 -21.24 -17.76
C GLY A 131 -18.66 -21.76 -17.17
N ASN A 132 -17.85 -22.45 -17.97
CA ASN A 132 -16.52 -22.91 -17.55
C ASN A 132 -15.55 -21.75 -17.30
N VAL A 133 -15.58 -20.71 -18.15
CA VAL A 133 -14.76 -19.50 -17.96
C VAL A 133 -15.16 -18.78 -16.67
N LYS A 134 -16.47 -18.66 -16.37
CA LYS A 134 -16.94 -18.12 -15.08
C LYS A 134 -16.44 -18.93 -13.89
N ALA A 135 -16.55 -20.26 -13.94
CA ALA A 135 -16.09 -21.14 -12.87
C ALA A 135 -14.57 -21.04 -12.64
N ALA A 136 -13.77 -21.01 -13.70
CA ALA A 136 -12.33 -20.82 -13.62
C ALA A 136 -11.97 -19.46 -12.98
N GLY A 137 -12.71 -18.40 -13.32
CA GLY A 137 -12.51 -17.08 -12.72
C GLY A 137 -12.78 -17.07 -11.20
N ILE A 138 -13.82 -17.77 -10.74
CA ILE A 138 -14.13 -17.91 -9.31
C ILE A 138 -13.00 -18.65 -8.57
N LEU A 139 -12.47 -19.74 -9.15
CA LEU A 139 -11.36 -20.50 -8.57
C LEU A 139 -10.09 -19.64 -8.46
N LEU A 140 -9.79 -18.83 -9.47
CA LEU A 140 -8.68 -17.86 -9.42
C LEU A 140 -8.87 -16.82 -8.33
N CYS A 141 -10.10 -16.32 -8.12
CA CYS A 141 -10.38 -15.40 -7.02
C CYS A 141 -10.20 -16.07 -5.65
N ILE A 142 -10.68 -17.31 -5.47
CA ILE A 142 -10.46 -18.08 -4.22
C ILE A 142 -8.96 -18.28 -3.98
N ALA A 143 -8.20 -18.64 -5.01
CA ALA A 143 -6.75 -18.78 -4.93
C ALA A 143 -6.07 -17.45 -4.56
N GLY A 144 -6.49 -16.33 -5.15
CA GLY A 144 -5.98 -15.00 -4.81
C GLY A 144 -6.21 -14.62 -3.36
N VAL A 145 -7.39 -14.91 -2.80
CA VAL A 145 -7.70 -14.71 -1.37
C VAL A 145 -6.82 -15.61 -0.50
N ALA A 146 -6.64 -16.88 -0.88
CA ALA A 146 -5.78 -17.81 -0.15
C ALA A 146 -4.31 -17.36 -0.15
N VAL A 147 -3.78 -16.90 -1.29
CA VAL A 147 -2.42 -16.35 -1.40
C VAL A 147 -2.27 -15.13 -0.50
N LEU A 148 -3.24 -14.20 -0.50
CA LEU A 148 -3.21 -13.03 0.36
C LEU A 148 -3.14 -13.40 1.86
N ALA A 149 -3.89 -14.43 2.27
CA ALA A 149 -3.97 -14.87 3.66
C ALA A 149 -2.71 -15.66 4.10
N LEU A 150 -2.18 -16.52 3.22
CA LEU A 150 -1.14 -17.49 3.57
C LEU A 150 0.27 -17.02 3.18
N TYR A 151 0.39 -16.08 2.24
CA TYR A 151 1.66 -15.64 1.69
C TYR A 151 1.80 -14.12 1.76
N GLN A 152 2.52 -13.64 2.78
CA GLN A 152 2.89 -12.22 2.88
C GLN A 152 4.08 -11.87 1.98
N GLY A 153 5.07 -12.76 1.81
CA GLY A 153 6.27 -12.48 1.00
C GLY A 153 7.11 -11.29 1.51
N PRO A 154 8.18 -10.90 0.81
CA PRO A 154 9.00 -9.75 1.18
C PRO A 154 8.26 -8.42 0.95
N MET A 155 8.42 -7.47 1.88
CA MET A 155 7.82 -6.14 1.79
C MET A 155 8.59 -5.24 0.81
N LEU A 156 7.91 -4.68 -0.20
CA LEU A 156 8.41 -3.71 -1.18
C LEU A 156 8.42 -2.31 -0.55
N ARG A 157 9.54 -1.59 -0.64
CA ARG A 157 9.72 -0.34 0.11
C ARG A 157 8.84 0.78 -0.46
N SER A 158 8.27 1.61 0.41
CA SER A 158 7.34 2.67 0.03
C SER A 158 8.01 3.89 -0.61
N PHE A 159 7.24 4.62 -1.44
CA PHE A 159 7.73 5.70 -2.30
C PHE A 159 8.01 7.01 -1.58
N ASN A 160 7.69 7.13 -0.28
CA ASN A 160 7.87 8.40 0.43
C ASN A 160 9.29 8.57 0.98
N HIS A 161 10.04 9.54 0.44
CA HIS A 161 11.38 9.94 0.87
C HIS A 161 11.30 10.82 2.13
N GLY A 162 10.88 10.24 3.25
CA GLY A 162 10.96 10.84 4.59
C GLY A 162 11.97 10.09 5.44
N SER A 163 12.93 10.80 6.02
CA SER A 163 13.91 10.28 6.97
C SER A 163 13.22 9.72 8.23
N THR A 164 13.22 8.40 8.40
CA THR A 164 12.97 7.76 9.70
C THR A 164 14.15 6.88 10.08
N SER A 165 14.74 7.22 11.23
CA SER A 165 15.81 6.50 11.91
C SER A 165 15.44 5.03 12.18
N PRO A 166 16.42 4.10 12.24
CA PRO A 166 16.17 2.77 12.75
C PRO A 166 16.17 2.83 14.28
N GLY A 167 14.98 2.95 14.87
CA GLY A 167 14.82 2.90 16.32
C GLY A 167 13.37 2.61 16.70
N GLY A 168 13.16 1.43 17.29
CA GLY A 168 12.00 1.12 18.13
C GLY A 168 10.78 0.56 17.39
N ASP A 169 10.49 -0.71 17.67
CA ASP A 169 9.25 -1.45 17.43
C ASP A 169 7.99 -0.57 17.28
N SER A 170 7.49 -0.45 16.05
CA SER A 170 6.11 -0.01 15.81
C SER A 170 5.18 -1.20 16.02
N ASP A 171 4.65 -1.29 17.23
CA ASP A 171 3.48 -2.07 17.66
C ASP A 171 3.15 -3.32 16.82
N SER A 172 3.90 -4.40 17.05
CA SER A 172 3.58 -5.69 16.45
C SER A 172 2.32 -6.24 17.12
N HIS A 173 1.14 -5.98 16.55
CA HIS A 173 -0.06 -6.72 16.91
C HIS A 173 0.27 -8.21 16.96
N SER A 174 -0.15 -8.87 18.03
CA SER A 174 0.04 -10.32 18.17
C SER A 174 -0.55 -11.01 16.94
N LYS A 175 0.06 -12.12 16.49
CA LYS A 175 -0.51 -12.96 15.40
C LYS A 175 -2.00 -13.23 15.61
N LYS A 176 -2.45 -13.40 16.87
CA LYS A 176 -3.86 -13.57 17.22
C LYS A 176 -4.74 -12.36 16.88
N GLN A 177 -4.27 -11.14 17.16
CA GLN A 177 -4.98 -9.89 16.86
C GLN A 177 -5.07 -9.65 15.35
N TRP A 178 -3.97 -9.91 14.63
CA TRP A 178 -3.98 -9.81 13.17
C TRP A 178 -4.95 -10.81 12.52
N VAL A 179 -4.94 -12.07 12.97
CA VAL A 179 -5.92 -13.09 12.51
C VAL A 179 -7.35 -12.68 12.83
N LEU A 180 -7.61 -12.12 14.02
CA LEU A 180 -8.91 -11.58 14.37
C LEU A 180 -9.33 -10.46 13.40
N GLY A 181 -8.43 -9.55 13.04
CA GLY A 181 -8.69 -8.50 12.05
C GLY A 181 -9.16 -9.05 10.71
N ILE A 182 -8.43 -10.03 10.16
CA ILE A 182 -8.79 -10.72 8.91
C ILE A 182 -10.16 -11.38 9.01
N PHE A 183 -10.44 -12.07 10.11
CA PHE A 183 -11.71 -12.74 10.33
C PHE A 183 -12.88 -11.74 10.33
N LEU A 184 -12.77 -10.66 11.10
CA LEU A 184 -13.80 -9.61 11.18
C LEU A 184 -14.06 -8.96 9.81
N MET A 185 -13.00 -8.69 9.05
CA MET A 185 -13.11 -8.11 7.71
C MET A 185 -13.67 -9.09 6.69
N THR A 186 -13.37 -10.38 6.79
CA THR A 186 -14.00 -11.41 5.94
C THR A 186 -15.49 -11.47 6.20
N LEU A 187 -15.91 -11.48 7.47
CA LEU A 187 -17.31 -11.48 7.86
C LEU A 187 -18.03 -10.22 7.37
N SER A 188 -17.39 -9.05 7.50
CA SER A 188 -17.88 -7.78 6.94
C SER A 188 -18.13 -7.88 5.42
N ASN A 189 -17.19 -8.43 4.65
CA ASN A 189 -17.34 -8.61 3.20
C ASN A 189 -18.48 -9.57 2.81
N ILE A 190 -18.73 -10.60 3.63
CA ILE A 190 -19.88 -11.49 3.41
C ILE A 190 -21.20 -10.72 3.58
N LEU A 191 -21.31 -9.92 4.64
CA LEU A 191 -22.49 -9.08 4.88
C LEU A 191 -22.66 -8.03 3.78
N ALA A 192 -21.57 -7.43 3.29
CA ALA A 192 -21.58 -6.49 2.17
C ALA A 192 -22.08 -7.14 0.87
N GLY A 193 -21.63 -8.38 0.59
CA GLY A 193 -22.11 -9.17 -0.54
C GLY A 193 -23.60 -9.47 -0.43
N LEU A 194 -24.05 -9.90 0.75
CA LEU A 194 -25.47 -10.16 1.02
C LEU A 194 -26.34 -8.91 0.85
N TRP A 195 -25.86 -7.77 1.36
CA TRP A 195 -26.51 -6.47 1.19
C TRP A 195 -26.64 -6.13 -0.29
N THR A 196 -25.54 -6.24 -1.03
CA THR A 196 -25.51 -5.91 -2.47
C THR A 196 -26.52 -6.75 -3.26
N VAL A 197 -26.60 -8.06 -3.01
CA VAL A 197 -27.52 -8.96 -3.74
C VAL A 197 -28.99 -8.69 -3.38
N LEU A 198 -29.30 -8.54 -2.09
CA LEU A 198 -30.67 -8.32 -1.61
C LEU A 198 -31.17 -6.88 -1.79
N GLN A 199 -30.32 -5.98 -2.29
CA GLN A 199 -30.67 -4.59 -2.56
C GLN A 199 -31.69 -4.44 -3.72
N GLY A 200 -31.70 -5.36 -4.68
CA GLY A 200 -32.56 -5.30 -5.88
C GLY A 200 -34.04 -5.08 -5.56
N PRO A 201 -34.71 -5.98 -4.82
CA PRO A 201 -36.12 -5.84 -4.46
C PRO A 201 -36.46 -4.55 -3.69
N LEU A 202 -35.50 -4.02 -2.92
CA LEU A 202 -35.70 -2.80 -2.12
C LEU A 202 -35.64 -1.52 -2.96
N ILE A 203 -34.90 -1.55 -4.09
CA ILE A 203 -34.87 -0.44 -5.06
C ILE A 203 -36.17 -0.37 -5.85
N GLU A 204 -36.91 -1.47 -5.99
CA GLU A 204 -38.24 -1.45 -6.63
C GLU A 204 -39.31 -0.85 -5.71
N ASP A 205 -39.22 -1.13 -4.40
CA ASP A 205 -40.15 -0.63 -3.39
C ASP A 205 -39.99 0.89 -3.11
N THR A 206 -38.87 1.52 -3.47
CA THR A 206 -38.54 2.93 -3.12
C THR A 206 -37.65 3.62 -4.14
N SER A 207 -37.67 4.97 -4.22
CA SER A 207 -36.69 5.71 -5.04
C SER A 207 -35.26 5.48 -4.53
N LYS A 208 -34.27 5.50 -5.44
CA LYS A 208 -32.85 5.21 -5.14
C LYS A 208 -32.28 6.14 -4.05
N LEU A 209 -32.66 7.42 -4.08
CA LEU A 209 -32.21 8.41 -3.11
C LEU A 209 -32.90 8.23 -1.75
N MET A 210 -34.23 8.04 -1.72
CA MET A 210 -34.95 7.70 -0.49
C MET A 210 -34.43 6.42 0.16
N ASN A 211 -34.21 5.38 -0.63
CA ASN A 211 -33.68 4.09 -0.19
C ASN A 211 -32.33 4.29 0.53
N THR A 212 -31.40 5.00 -0.11
CA THR A 212 -30.09 5.32 0.46
C THR A 212 -30.24 6.10 1.76
N THR A 213 -31.10 7.12 1.78
CA THR A 213 -31.30 7.98 2.94
C THR A 213 -31.89 7.23 4.12
N LEU A 214 -32.93 6.42 3.91
CA LEU A 214 -33.53 5.59 4.96
C LEU A 214 -32.51 4.62 5.55
N GLN A 215 -31.75 3.91 4.70
CA GLN A 215 -30.73 2.97 5.18
C GLN A 215 -29.65 3.68 5.99
N ILE A 216 -29.12 4.81 5.54
CA ILE A 216 -28.09 5.56 6.26
C ILE A 216 -28.63 6.16 7.57
N CYS A 217 -29.89 6.61 7.61
CA CYS A 217 -30.53 7.08 8.84
C CYS A 217 -30.68 5.94 9.86
N CYS A 218 -31.21 4.79 9.42
CA CYS A 218 -31.30 3.59 10.27
C CYS A 218 -29.93 3.16 10.77
N ALA A 219 -28.92 3.14 9.88
CA ALA A 219 -27.56 2.77 10.24
C ALA A 219 -26.92 3.75 11.22
N SER A 220 -27.18 5.06 11.10
CA SER A 220 -26.70 6.04 12.07
C SER A 220 -27.27 5.80 13.47
N VAL A 221 -28.56 5.45 13.59
CA VAL A 221 -29.18 5.14 14.88
C VAL A 221 -28.64 3.84 15.44
N GLN A 222 -28.50 2.80 14.62
CA GLN A 222 -27.97 1.51 15.05
C GLN A 222 -26.50 1.62 15.47
N ALA A 223 -25.66 2.31 14.69
CA ALA A 223 -24.27 2.56 15.01
C ALA A 223 -24.11 3.37 16.30
N PHE A 224 -25.00 4.34 16.56
CA PHE A 224 -25.04 5.05 17.84
C PHE A 224 -25.28 4.10 19.00
N VAL A 225 -26.28 3.21 18.89
CA VAL A 225 -26.59 2.23 19.95
C VAL A 225 -25.40 1.31 20.21
N VAL A 226 -24.77 0.79 19.15
CA VAL A 226 -23.60 -0.09 19.27
C VAL A 226 -22.41 0.66 19.90
N ALA A 227 -22.10 1.86 19.42
CA ALA A 227 -21.00 2.66 19.92
C ALA A 227 -21.23 3.09 21.38
N ALA A 228 -22.43 3.56 21.74
CA ALA A 228 -22.76 3.97 23.11
C ALA A 228 -22.78 2.78 24.09
N ALA A 229 -23.15 1.59 23.62
CA ALA A 229 -23.10 0.38 24.43
C ALA A 229 -21.65 -0.07 24.71
N SER A 230 -20.77 0.04 23.71
CA SER A 230 -19.38 -0.43 23.79
C SER A 230 -18.40 0.60 24.38
N GLU A 231 -18.56 1.88 24.07
CA GLU A 231 -17.63 2.95 24.45
C GLU A 231 -18.36 3.98 25.32
N ARG A 232 -18.27 3.78 26.64
CA ARG A 232 -18.95 4.60 27.64
C ARG A 232 -18.13 5.82 28.07
N ASP A 233 -16.84 5.86 27.74
CA ASP A 233 -16.00 7.01 28.06
C ASP A 233 -16.27 8.16 27.09
N LEU A 234 -16.95 9.21 27.58
CA LEU A 234 -17.26 10.42 26.83
C LEU A 234 -16.03 11.16 26.30
N SER A 235 -14.82 10.90 26.86
CA SER A 235 -13.58 11.47 26.33
C SER A 235 -13.32 11.03 24.88
N LYS A 236 -13.66 9.78 24.53
CA LYS A 236 -13.50 9.19 23.20
C LYS A 236 -14.51 9.71 22.17
N TRP A 237 -15.56 10.37 22.63
CA TRP A 237 -16.59 10.99 21.79
C TRP A 237 -16.27 12.43 21.39
N LYS A 238 -15.28 13.06 22.04
CA LYS A 238 -14.87 14.43 21.76
C LYS A 238 -14.19 14.51 20.39
N LEU A 239 -14.76 15.29 19.50
CA LEU A 239 -14.16 15.60 18.21
C LEU A 239 -13.15 16.73 18.35
N GLY A 240 -11.96 16.53 17.82
CA GLY A 240 -10.92 17.56 17.70
C GLY A 240 -10.77 18.04 16.26
N TRP A 241 -10.14 19.20 16.08
CA TRP A 241 -9.72 19.70 14.76
C TRP A 241 -8.45 18.97 14.30
N ASN A 242 -8.60 17.70 13.91
CA ASN A 242 -7.50 16.81 13.54
C ASN A 242 -7.85 15.96 12.30
N ALA A 243 -6.93 15.07 11.91
CA ALA A 243 -7.14 14.20 10.75
C ALA A 243 -8.34 13.25 10.93
N GLY A 244 -8.72 12.92 12.17
CA GLY A 244 -9.93 12.16 12.48
C GLY A 244 -11.20 12.87 12.01
N LEU A 245 -11.35 14.17 12.29
CA LEU A 245 -12.48 14.95 11.79
C LEU A 245 -12.49 15.03 10.25
N ALA A 246 -11.33 15.23 9.63
CA ALA A 246 -11.22 15.23 8.17
C ALA A 246 -11.62 13.88 7.56
N ALA A 247 -11.22 12.77 8.18
CA ALA A 247 -11.59 11.41 7.77
C ALA A 247 -13.10 11.16 7.93
N ILE A 248 -13.73 11.65 8.99
CA ILE A 248 -15.20 11.59 9.19
C ILE A 248 -15.92 12.34 8.07
N ILE A 249 -15.51 13.58 7.78
CA ILE A 249 -16.17 14.41 6.75
C ILE A 249 -16.01 13.77 5.38
N TYR A 250 -14.80 13.37 4.99
CA TYR A 250 -14.54 12.69 3.72
C TYR A 250 -15.35 11.40 3.62
N SER A 251 -15.27 10.53 4.64
CA SER A 251 -15.93 9.22 4.62
C SER A 251 -17.46 9.33 4.71
N GLY A 252 -17.99 10.35 5.39
CA GLY A 252 -19.42 10.60 5.50
C GLY A 252 -20.00 11.19 4.21
N VAL A 253 -19.42 12.27 3.70
CA VAL A 253 -19.96 13.00 2.56
C VAL A 253 -19.63 12.30 1.23
N VAL A 254 -18.36 12.04 0.97
CA VAL A 254 -17.91 11.52 -0.34
C VAL A 254 -18.22 10.03 -0.46
N VAL A 255 -17.91 9.27 0.58
CA VAL A 255 -18.03 7.81 0.50
C VAL A 255 -19.45 7.38 0.86
N THR A 256 -19.92 7.75 2.05
CA THR A 256 -21.20 7.23 2.54
C THR A 256 -22.41 7.87 1.87
N ALA A 257 -22.43 9.18 1.61
CA ALA A 257 -23.57 9.81 0.94
C ALA A 257 -23.51 9.64 -0.59
N LEU A 258 -22.45 10.15 -1.24
CA LEU A 258 -22.34 10.13 -2.70
C LEU A 258 -22.12 8.72 -3.26
N SER A 259 -21.16 7.96 -2.72
CA SER A 259 -20.84 6.64 -3.29
C SER A 259 -21.96 5.62 -3.07
N TYR A 260 -22.66 5.61 -1.93
CA TYR A 260 -23.81 4.69 -1.74
C TYR A 260 -24.95 5.02 -2.72
N TYR A 261 -25.26 6.29 -2.94
CA TYR A 261 -26.24 6.66 -3.97
C TYR A 261 -25.83 6.16 -5.36
N MET A 262 -24.56 6.36 -5.73
CA MET A 262 -24.03 5.84 -7.00
C MET A 262 -24.04 4.31 -7.07
N GLN A 263 -23.83 3.62 -5.95
CA GLN A 263 -23.96 2.16 -5.86
C GLN A 263 -25.40 1.72 -6.09
N MET A 264 -26.39 2.36 -5.45
CA MET A 264 -27.81 2.08 -5.73
C MET A 264 -28.16 2.31 -7.19
N TRP A 265 -27.65 3.39 -7.77
CA TRP A 265 -27.85 3.67 -9.19
C TRP A 265 -27.24 2.60 -10.09
N THR A 266 -26.02 2.14 -9.77
CA THR A 266 -25.31 1.11 -10.53
C THR A 266 -25.98 -0.25 -10.41
N ILE A 267 -26.40 -0.66 -9.20
CA ILE A 267 -27.14 -1.91 -8.95
C ILE A 267 -28.44 -1.90 -9.74
N ALA A 268 -29.19 -0.80 -9.71
CA ALA A 268 -30.43 -0.66 -10.46
C ALA A 268 -30.22 -0.73 -11.98
N TYR A 269 -29.04 -0.31 -12.48
CA TYR A 269 -28.78 -0.18 -13.91
C TYR A 269 -28.12 -1.43 -14.52
N ARG A 270 -27.17 -2.05 -13.83
CA ARG A 270 -26.37 -3.21 -14.32
C ARG A 270 -26.44 -4.44 -13.41
N GLY A 271 -27.14 -4.34 -12.28
CA GLY A 271 -27.26 -5.41 -11.32
C GLY A 271 -26.13 -5.45 -10.28
N PRO A 272 -26.32 -6.26 -9.21
CA PRO A 272 -25.40 -6.34 -8.08
C PRO A 272 -24.06 -7.00 -8.41
N VAL A 273 -24.06 -7.99 -9.31
CA VAL A 273 -22.84 -8.67 -9.74
C VAL A 273 -21.90 -7.67 -10.41
N PHE A 274 -22.39 -6.84 -11.33
CA PHE A 274 -21.55 -5.82 -12.00
C PHE A 274 -20.84 -4.89 -11.01
N LEU A 275 -21.56 -4.43 -9.98
CA LEU A 275 -20.95 -3.60 -8.94
C LEU A 275 -19.88 -4.36 -8.16
N ALA A 276 -20.15 -5.59 -7.71
CA ALA A 276 -19.19 -6.40 -6.96
C ALA A 276 -17.96 -6.78 -7.79
N MET A 277 -18.12 -6.95 -9.10
CA MET A 277 -17.03 -7.24 -10.01
C MET A 277 -16.01 -6.09 -10.09
N SER A 278 -16.34 -4.88 -9.66
CA SER A 278 -15.37 -3.79 -9.69
C SER A 278 -14.47 -3.69 -8.44
N MET A 279 -14.64 -4.56 -7.44
CA MET A 279 -13.88 -4.49 -6.17
C MET A 279 -12.35 -4.56 -6.31
N PRO A 280 -11.76 -5.36 -7.23
CA PRO A 280 -10.31 -5.37 -7.45
C PRO A 280 -9.70 -4.02 -7.79
N LEU A 281 -10.47 -3.11 -8.40
CA LEU A 281 -10.01 -1.74 -8.66
C LEU A 281 -9.74 -0.97 -7.36
N THR A 282 -10.56 -1.18 -6.32
CA THR A 282 -10.34 -0.56 -5.00
C THR A 282 -8.98 -0.94 -4.45
N PHE A 283 -8.60 -2.22 -4.58
CA PHE A 283 -7.31 -2.71 -4.10
C PHE A 283 -6.13 -2.04 -4.83
N VAL A 284 -6.19 -1.97 -6.17
CA VAL A 284 -5.14 -1.33 -6.99
C VAL A 284 -5.00 0.15 -6.61
N PHE A 285 -6.10 0.89 -6.55
CA PHE A 285 -6.05 2.29 -6.14
C PHE A 285 -5.55 2.45 -4.70
N THR A 286 -5.90 1.54 -3.79
CA THR A 286 -5.47 1.62 -2.38
C THR A 286 -3.99 1.35 -2.22
N ILE A 287 -3.40 0.44 -3.00
CA ILE A 287 -1.94 0.28 -3.04
C ILE A 287 -1.28 1.61 -3.42
N VAL A 288 -1.75 2.25 -4.48
CA VAL A 288 -1.19 3.51 -4.96
C VAL A 288 -1.36 4.61 -3.90
N VAL A 289 -2.58 4.87 -3.43
CA VAL A 289 -2.86 5.93 -2.45
C VAL A 289 -2.15 5.67 -1.11
N SER A 290 -2.18 4.44 -0.60
CA SER A 290 -1.51 4.10 0.68
C SER A 290 0.01 4.25 0.59
N SER A 291 0.60 3.86 -0.54
CA SER A 291 2.05 4.01 -0.75
C SER A 291 2.48 5.49 -0.82
N LEU A 292 1.63 6.37 -1.34
CA LEU A 292 1.92 7.81 -1.41
C LEU A 292 1.67 8.52 -0.07
N VAL A 293 0.59 8.17 0.64
CA VAL A 293 0.14 8.88 1.84
C VAL A 293 0.76 8.31 3.12
N LEU A 294 0.64 6.99 3.35
CA LEU A 294 1.09 6.36 4.59
C LEU A 294 2.56 5.92 4.57
N GLY A 295 3.17 5.80 3.38
CA GLY A 295 4.50 5.22 3.31
C GLY A 295 4.49 3.70 3.55
N ASP A 296 3.35 3.03 3.35
CA ASP A 296 3.21 1.58 3.56
C ASP A 296 4.06 0.79 2.55
N SER A 297 4.76 -0.23 3.05
CA SER A 297 5.47 -1.18 2.21
C SER A 297 4.55 -2.27 1.68
N VAL A 298 4.50 -2.46 0.36
CA VAL A 298 3.58 -3.40 -0.31
C VAL A 298 4.16 -4.82 -0.27
N SER A 299 3.46 -5.80 0.26
CA SER A 299 3.92 -7.20 0.23
C SER A 299 3.92 -7.76 -1.19
N LEU A 300 4.97 -8.50 -1.58
CA LEU A 300 4.97 -9.26 -2.84
C LEU A 300 3.75 -10.19 -2.95
N GLY A 301 3.34 -10.80 -1.83
CA GLY A 301 2.15 -11.65 -1.79
C GLY A 301 0.84 -10.90 -2.09
N SER A 302 0.73 -9.63 -1.66
CA SER A 302 -0.43 -8.80 -2.01
C SER A 302 -0.49 -8.46 -3.50
N VAL A 303 0.66 -8.33 -4.16
CA VAL A 303 0.74 -8.08 -5.61
C VAL A 303 0.32 -9.32 -6.39
N PHE A 304 0.86 -10.50 -6.05
CA PHE A 304 0.43 -11.77 -6.67
C PHE A 304 -1.05 -12.05 -6.45
N ALA A 305 -1.55 -11.84 -5.23
CA ALA A 305 -2.98 -11.93 -4.94
C ALA A 305 -3.78 -10.96 -5.81
N GLY A 306 -3.35 -9.70 -5.95
CA GLY A 306 -3.97 -8.72 -6.83
C GLY A 306 -4.09 -9.19 -8.28
N VAL A 307 -3.01 -9.74 -8.85
CA VAL A 307 -3.01 -10.29 -10.22
C VAL A 307 -4.01 -11.44 -10.37
N LEU A 308 -4.04 -12.38 -9.41
CA LEU A 308 -4.98 -13.51 -9.44
C LEU A 308 -6.44 -13.04 -9.32
N LEU A 309 -6.71 -12.04 -8.47
CA LEU A 309 -8.06 -11.51 -8.25
C LEU A 309 -8.55 -10.73 -9.47
N ILE A 310 -7.69 -9.95 -10.12
CA ILE A 310 -8.01 -9.23 -11.37
C ILE A 310 -8.18 -10.20 -12.54
N GLY A 311 -7.31 -11.22 -12.66
CA GLY A 311 -7.43 -12.24 -13.70
C GLY A 311 -8.70 -13.09 -13.53
N GLY A 312 -9.01 -13.49 -12.30
CA GLY A 312 -10.26 -14.19 -11.99
C GLY A 312 -11.50 -13.36 -12.32
N LEU A 313 -11.43 -12.07 -12.02
CA LEU A 313 -12.47 -11.11 -12.37
C LEU A 313 -12.70 -11.00 -13.88
N TYR A 314 -11.62 -10.82 -14.64
CA TYR A 314 -11.66 -10.74 -16.09
C TYR A 314 -12.33 -11.97 -16.70
N ASN A 315 -11.98 -13.16 -16.22
CA ASN A 315 -12.59 -14.40 -16.69
C ASN A 315 -14.11 -14.42 -16.43
N VAL A 316 -14.58 -14.03 -15.25
CA VAL A 316 -16.03 -14.01 -14.97
C VAL A 316 -16.76 -12.99 -15.86
N LEU A 317 -16.20 -11.79 -16.06
CA LEU A 317 -16.80 -10.78 -16.95
C LEU A 317 -16.80 -11.24 -18.42
N TRP A 318 -15.71 -11.86 -18.87
CA TRP A 318 -15.63 -12.43 -20.20
C TRP A 318 -16.67 -13.54 -20.36
N GLY A 319 -16.74 -14.48 -19.43
CA GLY A 319 -17.77 -15.51 -19.42
C GLY A 319 -19.19 -14.94 -19.44
N LYS A 320 -19.45 -13.81 -18.76
CA LYS A 320 -20.75 -13.13 -18.84
C LYS A 320 -21.01 -12.51 -20.21
N SER A 321 -20.03 -11.84 -20.80
CA SER A 321 -20.16 -11.26 -22.14
C SER A 321 -20.40 -12.33 -23.22
N MET A 322 -19.82 -13.53 -23.06
CA MET A 322 -20.05 -14.66 -23.96
C MET A 322 -21.47 -15.20 -23.82
N GLU A 323 -22.00 -15.27 -22.59
CA GLU A 323 -23.39 -15.68 -22.35
C GLU A 323 -24.37 -14.68 -22.95
N GLU A 324 -24.16 -13.37 -22.75
CA GLU A 324 -24.99 -12.32 -23.35
C GLU A 324 -24.94 -12.39 -24.89
N GLN A 325 -23.77 -12.62 -25.49
CA GLN A 325 -23.66 -12.82 -26.93
C GLN A 325 -24.39 -14.08 -27.41
N GLU A 326 -24.31 -15.19 -26.68
CA GLU A 326 -24.99 -16.44 -27.04
C GLU A 326 -26.52 -16.30 -26.90
N ASP A 327 -27.00 -15.66 -25.83
CA ASP A 327 -28.42 -15.37 -25.62
C ASP A 327 -28.97 -14.41 -26.69
N GLU A 328 -28.18 -13.40 -27.09
CA GLU A 328 -28.55 -12.54 -28.22
C GLU A 328 -28.51 -13.30 -29.54
N LEU A 329 -27.50 -14.15 -29.81
CA LEU A 329 -27.45 -14.96 -31.03
C LEU A 329 -28.66 -15.92 -31.13
N ASN A 330 -29.08 -16.47 -29.99
CA ASN A 330 -30.29 -17.29 -29.89
C ASN A 330 -31.58 -16.49 -30.12
N LYS A 331 -31.60 -15.19 -29.81
CA LYS A 331 -32.72 -14.27 -30.12
C LYS A 331 -32.67 -13.73 -31.55
N ILE A 332 -31.48 -13.59 -32.15
CA ILE A 332 -31.21 -13.03 -33.49
C ILE A 332 -31.65 -13.97 -34.64
N GLY A 333 -32.38 -15.05 -34.34
CA GLY A 333 -33.40 -15.57 -35.27
C GLY A 333 -34.42 -14.51 -35.73
N ALA A 334 -34.48 -13.34 -35.08
CA ALA A 334 -35.12 -12.11 -35.54
C ALA A 334 -34.16 -10.91 -35.33
N GLY A 335 -33.80 -10.20 -36.41
CA GLY A 335 -32.62 -9.33 -36.45
C GLY A 335 -32.63 -8.03 -35.65
N GLU A 336 -31.47 -7.67 -35.07
CA GLU A 336 -30.69 -6.44 -35.32
C GLU A 336 -29.39 -6.48 -34.49
N SER A 337 -28.24 -6.17 -35.11
CA SER A 337 -26.90 -6.32 -34.51
C SER A 337 -26.09 -5.03 -34.66
N LYS A 338 -25.59 -4.50 -33.52
CA LYS A 338 -24.43 -3.58 -33.42
C LYS A 338 -24.03 -3.20 -31.98
N THR A 339 -24.90 -3.36 -30.98
CA THR A 339 -24.69 -2.80 -29.63
C THR A 339 -23.76 -3.65 -28.74
N ALA A 340 -23.78 -4.97 -28.87
CA ALA A 340 -23.02 -5.89 -28.01
C ALA A 340 -21.48 -5.86 -28.25
N GLY A 341 -21.05 -5.57 -29.48
CA GLY A 341 -19.62 -5.51 -29.82
C GLY A 341 -18.87 -4.31 -29.23
N LEU A 342 -19.60 -3.22 -28.92
CA LEU A 342 -19.02 -2.01 -28.33
C LEU A 342 -18.74 -2.20 -26.83
N GLU A 343 -19.69 -2.79 -26.11
CA GLU A 343 -19.57 -3.10 -24.68
C GLU A 343 -18.44 -4.12 -24.40
N LEU A 344 -18.24 -5.09 -25.31
CA LEU A 344 -17.15 -6.05 -25.25
C LEU A 344 -15.77 -5.37 -25.39
N ARG A 345 -15.64 -4.44 -26.35
CA ARG A 345 -14.40 -3.68 -26.54
C ARG A 345 -14.10 -2.80 -25.33
N GLU A 346 -15.13 -2.20 -24.72
CA GLU A 346 -14.95 -1.41 -23.50
C GLU A 346 -14.47 -2.29 -22.33
N ALA A 347 -15.08 -3.46 -22.10
CA ALA A 347 -14.68 -4.36 -21.02
C ALA A 347 -13.25 -4.92 -21.18
N ILE A 348 -12.85 -5.29 -22.39
CA ILE A 348 -11.49 -5.77 -22.71
C ILE A 348 -10.48 -4.63 -22.53
N PHE A 349 -10.78 -3.43 -23.06
CA PHE A 349 -9.92 -2.26 -22.90
C PHE A 349 -9.72 -1.88 -21.43
N PHE A 350 -10.76 -1.98 -20.60
CA PHE A 350 -10.66 -1.74 -19.15
C PHE A 350 -9.78 -2.79 -18.46
N SER A 351 -9.86 -4.06 -18.86
CA SER A 351 -8.99 -5.12 -18.35
C SER A 351 -7.53 -4.92 -18.74
N ASP A 352 -7.27 -4.58 -20.01
CA ASP A 352 -5.93 -4.32 -20.52
C ASP A 352 -5.32 -3.06 -19.88
N ALA A 353 -6.12 -2.01 -19.68
CA ALA A 353 -5.73 -0.82 -18.96
C ALA A 353 -5.38 -1.13 -17.49
N LEU A 354 -6.16 -2.00 -16.84
CA LEU A 354 -5.91 -2.43 -15.46
C LEU A 354 -4.64 -3.27 -15.35
N LEU A 355 -4.40 -4.19 -16.29
CA LEU A 355 -3.14 -4.92 -16.40
C LEU A 355 -1.97 -3.97 -16.63
N GLY A 356 -2.13 -2.96 -17.50
CA GLY A 356 -1.14 -1.91 -17.73
C GLY A 356 -0.79 -1.13 -16.46
N VAL A 357 -1.78 -0.72 -15.67
CA VAL A 357 -1.56 -0.03 -14.38
C VAL A 357 -0.82 -0.94 -13.39
N VAL A 358 -1.17 -2.22 -13.31
CA VAL A 358 -0.48 -3.20 -12.45
C VAL A 358 0.97 -3.41 -12.91
N LEU A 359 1.22 -3.50 -14.23
CA LEU A 359 2.56 -3.64 -14.79
C LEU A 359 3.42 -2.39 -14.56
N VAL A 360 2.83 -1.18 -14.67
CA VAL A 360 3.52 0.08 -14.36
C VAL A 360 3.84 0.16 -12.86
N ALA A 361 2.89 -0.21 -11.99
CA ALA A 361 3.13 -0.26 -10.55
C ALA A 361 4.21 -1.28 -10.18
N LEU A 362 4.20 -2.47 -10.80
CA LEU A 362 5.25 -3.48 -10.68
C LEU A 362 6.61 -2.95 -11.16
N TYR A 363 6.63 -2.26 -12.30
CA TYR A 363 7.85 -1.66 -12.86
C TYR A 363 8.44 -0.62 -11.90
N LEU A 364 7.62 0.30 -11.40
CA LEU A 364 8.05 1.36 -10.48
C LEU A 364 8.47 0.82 -9.11
N ALA A 365 7.80 -0.22 -8.60
CA ALA A 365 8.06 -0.76 -7.26
C ALA A 365 9.18 -1.82 -7.22
N VAL A 366 9.36 -2.60 -8.30
CA VAL A 366 10.24 -3.79 -8.31
C VAL A 366 11.44 -3.63 -9.25
N LEU A 367 11.24 -3.03 -10.42
CA LEU A 367 12.25 -3.01 -11.49
C LEU A 367 13.11 -1.74 -11.51
N ARG A 368 12.68 -0.65 -10.86
CA ARG A 368 13.49 0.56 -10.75
C ARG A 368 14.65 0.35 -9.76
N PRO A 369 15.93 0.42 -10.17
CA PRO A 369 17.06 0.27 -9.25
C PRO A 369 17.09 1.43 -8.26
N TRP A 370 17.10 1.14 -6.96
CA TRP A 370 17.24 2.14 -5.91
C TRP A 370 18.71 2.40 -5.58
N PRO A 371 19.09 3.65 -5.30
CA PRO A 371 20.47 3.97 -4.96
C PRO A 371 20.86 3.31 -3.63
N PRO A 372 22.10 2.79 -3.52
CA PRO A 372 22.60 2.21 -2.27
C PRO A 372 22.71 3.26 -1.17
N ARG A 373 22.48 2.85 0.08
CA ARG A 373 22.65 3.74 1.24
C ARG A 373 23.94 3.41 1.96
N VAL A 374 24.75 4.42 2.26
CA VAL A 374 25.92 4.27 3.13
C VAL A 374 25.46 4.44 4.57
N VAL A 375 25.76 3.46 5.42
CA VAL A 375 25.23 3.39 6.80
C VAL A 375 26.25 3.92 7.82
N ALA A 376 27.54 3.70 7.59
CA ALA A 376 28.62 4.20 8.44
C ALA A 376 29.96 4.16 7.70
N ALA A 377 30.81 5.14 8.00
CA ALA A 377 32.22 5.16 7.66
C ALA A 377 33.02 5.37 8.95
N ALA A 378 33.90 4.42 9.27
CA ALA A 378 34.81 4.51 10.42
C ALA A 378 36.23 4.20 9.96
N VAL A 379 37.23 4.78 10.64
CA VAL A 379 38.64 4.44 10.37
C VAL A 379 39.16 3.57 11.50
N ASP A 380 39.52 2.33 11.18
CA ASP A 380 40.29 1.47 12.07
C ASP A 380 41.78 1.85 11.98
N THR A 381 42.44 1.93 13.12
CA THR A 381 43.82 2.41 13.22
C THR A 381 44.67 1.43 14.01
N GLN A 382 45.71 0.87 13.40
CA GLN A 382 46.64 -0.04 14.06
C GLN A 382 48.04 0.59 14.09
N LEU A 383 48.45 1.05 15.27
CA LEU A 383 49.80 1.56 15.52
C LEU A 383 50.66 0.47 16.16
N ARG A 384 51.68 -0.01 15.44
CA ARG A 384 52.57 -1.10 15.89
C ARG A 384 53.86 -0.60 16.53
N ALA A 385 54.42 0.49 16.00
CA ALA A 385 55.65 1.08 16.48
C ALA A 385 55.62 2.61 16.28
N PHE A 386 56.14 3.35 17.26
CA PHE A 386 56.31 4.79 17.18
C PHE A 386 57.49 5.22 18.07
N SER A 387 58.46 5.92 17.50
CA SER A 387 59.53 6.59 18.24
C SER A 387 59.93 7.89 17.55
N VAL A 388 60.24 8.92 18.35
CA VAL A 388 60.65 10.24 17.83
C VAL A 388 62.16 10.27 17.54
N LEU A 389 62.95 9.56 18.36
CA LEU A 389 64.40 9.51 18.22
C LEU A 389 64.92 8.11 18.61
N PRO A 390 65.43 7.28 17.66
CA PRO A 390 65.38 7.49 16.21
C PRO A 390 63.93 7.49 15.68
N PRO A 391 63.63 8.16 14.55
CA PRO A 391 62.28 8.25 14.03
C PRO A 391 61.79 6.91 13.47
N GLU A 392 60.71 6.37 14.05
CA GLU A 392 60.02 5.16 13.57
C GLU A 392 58.51 5.41 13.60
N LEU A 393 57.81 5.05 12.52
CA LEU A 393 56.35 5.09 12.44
C LEU A 393 55.83 3.85 11.70
N ASN A 394 55.13 2.97 12.40
CA ASN A 394 54.47 1.81 11.79
C ASN A 394 52.97 1.90 12.07
N LEU A 395 52.25 2.54 11.15
CA LEU A 395 50.83 2.84 11.24
C LEU A 395 50.09 2.25 10.04
N THR A 396 48.99 1.55 10.31
CA THR A 396 48.04 1.11 9.29
C THR A 396 46.70 1.79 9.54
N LEU A 397 46.14 2.43 8.52
CA LEU A 397 44.82 3.07 8.54
C LEU A 397 43.88 2.31 7.61
N ALA A 398 42.72 1.90 8.09
CA ALA A 398 41.73 1.19 7.29
C ALA A 398 40.37 1.88 7.36
N VAL A 399 39.90 2.41 6.23
CA VAL A 399 38.56 3.00 6.14
C VAL A 399 37.55 1.88 5.91
N GLU A 400 36.58 1.75 6.82
CA GLU A 400 35.47 0.80 6.74
C GLU A 400 34.23 1.48 6.19
N VAL A 401 33.91 1.24 4.92
CA VAL A 401 32.69 1.79 4.29
C VAL A 401 31.60 0.73 4.34
N THR A 402 30.56 0.99 5.13
CA THR A 402 29.41 0.08 5.25
C THR A 402 28.31 0.47 4.27
N VAL A 403 28.13 -0.35 3.24
CA VAL A 403 27.14 -0.12 2.18
C VAL A 403 25.96 -1.08 2.35
N ARG A 404 24.76 -0.52 2.38
CA ARG A 404 23.50 -1.27 2.38
C ARG A 404 22.92 -1.30 0.99
N ASN A 405 22.72 -2.51 0.45
CA ASN A 405 22.03 -2.73 -0.82
C ASN A 405 20.52 -2.88 -0.57
N PRO A 406 19.68 -1.90 -0.97
CA PRO A 406 18.23 -2.03 -0.85
C PRO A 406 17.61 -2.87 -1.98
N ASN A 407 18.36 -3.16 -3.05
CA ASN A 407 17.82 -3.80 -4.25
C ASN A 407 17.63 -5.31 -4.08
N HIS A 408 16.68 -5.86 -4.85
CA HIS A 408 16.46 -7.31 -4.99
C HIS A 408 17.50 -7.96 -5.90
N ALA A 409 18.16 -7.17 -6.74
CA ALA A 409 19.34 -7.58 -7.46
C ALA A 409 20.59 -7.31 -6.61
N PRO A 410 21.61 -8.17 -6.71
CA PRO A 410 22.86 -7.92 -6.03
C PRO A 410 23.66 -6.81 -6.73
N LEU A 411 24.27 -5.94 -5.93
CA LEU A 411 25.04 -4.79 -6.40
C LEU A 411 26.50 -5.19 -6.64
N ARG A 412 27.03 -4.96 -7.84
CA ARG A 412 28.46 -5.14 -8.10
C ARG A 412 29.19 -3.80 -7.97
N TYR A 413 30.33 -3.82 -7.29
CA TYR A 413 31.23 -2.67 -7.18
C TYR A 413 32.60 -3.02 -7.75
N GLY A 414 33.26 -2.02 -8.34
CA GLY A 414 34.61 -2.13 -8.89
C GLY A 414 35.69 -2.18 -7.82
N GLU A 415 36.95 -1.99 -8.21
CA GLU A 415 38.03 -1.86 -7.23
C GLU A 415 37.81 -0.64 -6.34
N VAL A 416 38.10 -0.80 -5.05
CA VAL A 416 37.97 0.27 -4.06
C VAL A 416 39.34 0.79 -3.73
N VAL A 417 39.60 2.03 -4.12
CA VAL A 417 40.90 2.69 -3.91
C VAL A 417 40.78 3.57 -2.67
N THR A 418 41.72 3.40 -1.75
CA THR A 418 41.91 4.28 -0.58
C THR A 418 43.29 4.91 -0.66
N GLU A 419 43.33 6.23 -0.58
CA GLU A 419 44.54 7.03 -0.49
C GLU A 419 44.64 7.66 0.90
N VAL A 420 45.86 7.74 1.44
CA VAL A 420 46.18 8.38 2.71
C VAL A 420 47.18 9.50 2.44
N ALA A 421 46.86 10.70 2.89
CA ALA A 421 47.71 11.87 2.84
C ALA A 421 48.06 12.37 4.24
N TYR A 422 49.24 12.96 4.37
CA TYR A 422 49.73 13.65 5.56
C TYR A 422 50.11 15.08 5.14
N HIS A 423 49.45 16.10 5.70
CA HIS A 423 49.59 17.51 5.26
C HIS A 423 49.50 17.73 3.73
N GLY A 424 48.62 16.97 3.06
CA GLY A 424 48.42 17.05 1.61
C GLY A 424 49.44 16.26 0.77
N ALA A 425 50.47 15.66 1.37
CA ALA A 425 51.38 14.75 0.68
C ALA A 425 50.90 13.30 0.76
N ALA A 426 50.85 12.59 -0.37
CA ALA A 426 50.42 11.20 -0.43
C ALA A 426 51.45 10.26 0.23
N VAL A 427 51.06 9.68 1.36
CA VAL A 427 51.91 8.81 2.20
C VAL A 427 51.51 7.33 2.11
N GLY A 428 50.46 6.98 1.39
CA GLY A 428 50.12 5.58 1.15
C GLY A 428 48.85 5.42 0.32
N TRP A 429 48.72 4.27 -0.33
CA TRP A 429 47.49 3.89 -1.02
C TRP A 429 47.29 2.37 -0.95
N SER A 430 46.04 1.94 -1.08
CA SER A 430 45.71 0.53 -1.27
C SER A 430 44.45 0.37 -2.13
N ALA A 431 44.35 -0.79 -2.76
CA ALA A 431 43.19 -1.18 -3.55
C ALA A 431 42.60 -2.47 -2.97
N ALA A 432 41.31 -2.46 -2.66
CA ALA A 432 40.55 -3.66 -2.34
C ALA A 432 39.87 -4.21 -3.60
N PRO A 433 39.83 -5.54 -3.78
CA PRO A 433 39.32 -6.16 -4.99
C PRO A 433 37.82 -5.91 -5.19
N ALA A 434 37.40 -5.93 -6.46
CA ALA A 434 36.00 -5.84 -6.84
C ALA A 434 35.15 -6.92 -6.16
N GLY A 435 33.90 -6.58 -5.86
CA GLY A 435 33.03 -7.46 -5.10
C GLY A 435 31.56 -7.28 -5.40
N LYS A 436 30.75 -7.98 -4.61
CA LYS A 436 29.29 -8.04 -4.77
C LYS A 436 28.62 -7.88 -3.42
N ILE A 437 27.60 -7.04 -3.32
CA ILE A 437 26.75 -6.91 -2.15
C ILE A 437 25.45 -7.65 -2.46
N PRO A 438 25.14 -8.75 -1.74
CA PRO A 438 23.91 -9.50 -1.95
C PRO A 438 22.64 -8.63 -1.86
N ALA A 439 21.54 -9.16 -2.37
CA ALA A 439 20.25 -8.49 -2.29
C ALA A 439 19.84 -8.26 -0.83
N ARG A 440 19.31 -7.07 -0.52
CA ARG A 440 18.85 -6.67 0.83
C ARG A 440 19.86 -6.85 1.97
N SER A 441 21.16 -6.94 1.67
CA SER A 441 22.19 -7.10 2.68
C SER A 441 23.01 -5.84 2.87
N THR A 442 23.69 -5.79 4.02
CA THR A 442 24.69 -4.77 4.33
C THR A 442 26.04 -5.44 4.30
N ARG A 443 27.02 -4.82 3.63
CA ARG A 443 28.38 -5.33 3.57
C ARG A 443 29.35 -4.20 3.87
N THR A 444 30.32 -4.48 4.72
CA THR A 444 31.42 -3.56 5.02
C THR A 444 32.56 -3.85 4.06
N VAL A 445 32.99 -2.81 3.35
CA VAL A 445 34.16 -2.85 2.49
C VAL A 445 35.32 -2.24 3.26
N ARG A 446 36.45 -2.95 3.31
CA ARG A 446 37.66 -2.54 4.03
C ARG A 446 38.83 -2.51 3.08
N ALA A 447 39.59 -1.43 3.12
CA ALA A 447 40.83 -1.26 2.36
C ALA A 447 41.91 -0.71 3.32
N PRO A 448 42.71 -1.58 3.95
CA PRO A 448 43.78 -1.15 4.84
C PRO A 448 44.93 -0.54 4.03
N VAL A 449 45.43 0.60 4.46
CA VAL A 449 46.57 1.31 3.88
C VAL A 449 47.69 1.32 4.91
N GLN A 450 48.85 0.79 4.52
CA GLN A 450 50.07 0.94 5.30
C GLN A 450 50.69 2.30 5.00
N VAL A 451 50.93 3.10 6.04
CA VAL A 451 51.54 4.43 5.88
C VAL A 451 53.04 4.26 5.62
N ASP A 452 53.53 4.89 4.55
CA ASP A 452 54.95 4.99 4.24
C ASP A 452 55.62 5.96 5.23
N ALA A 453 56.26 5.37 6.22
CA ALA A 453 56.97 6.09 7.27
C ALA A 453 58.01 7.04 6.70
N ALA A 454 58.75 6.64 5.65
CA ALA A 454 59.83 7.46 5.10
C ALA A 454 59.28 8.76 4.51
N ARG A 455 58.14 8.69 3.81
CA ARG A 455 57.46 9.86 3.25
C ARG A 455 56.84 10.75 4.32
N ALA A 456 56.20 10.15 5.33
CA ALA A 456 55.62 10.90 6.43
C ALA A 456 56.69 11.61 7.28
N LEU A 457 57.85 10.98 7.48
CA LEU A 457 58.99 11.52 8.25
C LEU A 457 59.77 12.63 7.52
N LEU A 458 59.67 12.69 6.19
CA LEU A 458 60.28 13.74 5.38
C LEU A 458 59.50 15.07 5.43
N GLU A 459 58.26 15.04 5.92
CA GLU A 459 57.46 16.25 6.07
C GLU A 459 57.99 17.14 7.19
N ARG A 460 58.17 18.43 6.88
CA ARG A 460 58.80 19.40 7.79
C ARG A 460 58.03 19.56 9.11
N LEU A 461 56.73 19.29 9.07
CA LEU A 461 55.83 19.42 10.22
C LEU A 461 55.78 18.17 11.10
N TYR A 462 56.35 17.03 10.68
CA TYR A 462 56.26 15.77 11.42
C TYR A 462 56.76 15.87 12.87
N VAL A 463 57.94 16.47 13.06
CA VAL A 463 58.54 16.61 14.40
C VAL A 463 57.73 17.56 15.27
N VAL A 464 57.15 18.61 14.68
CA VAL A 464 56.31 19.58 15.39
C VAL A 464 55.00 18.92 15.84
N ASP A 465 54.35 18.17 14.94
CA ASP A 465 53.12 17.46 15.23
C ASP A 465 53.32 16.35 16.28
N ALA A 466 54.40 15.58 16.13
CA ALA A 466 54.75 14.51 17.06
C ALA A 466 55.12 15.03 18.45
N VAL A 467 55.92 16.10 18.55
CA VAL A 467 56.50 16.55 19.84
C VAL A 467 55.69 17.68 20.49
N ALA A 468 55.25 18.68 19.73
CA ALA A 468 54.56 19.85 20.26
C ALA A 468 53.04 19.63 20.37
N ALA A 469 52.42 19.04 19.34
CA ALA A 469 50.97 18.76 19.35
C ALA A 469 50.62 17.39 19.93
N GLY A 470 51.56 16.43 19.94
CA GLY A 470 51.32 15.05 20.36
C GLY A 470 50.29 14.31 19.50
N ALA A 471 50.09 14.77 18.26
CA ALA A 471 49.00 14.35 17.39
C ALA A 471 49.42 14.39 15.92
N LEU A 472 49.19 13.31 15.18
CA LEU A 472 49.50 13.19 13.76
C LEU A 472 48.20 13.25 12.92
N PRO A 473 47.95 14.35 12.19
CA PRO A 473 46.75 14.50 11.35
C PRO A 473 46.95 13.86 9.97
N PHE A 474 46.08 12.92 9.63
CA PHE A 474 46.00 12.27 8.32
C PHE A 474 44.66 12.57 7.64
N GLU A 475 44.66 12.59 6.32
CA GLU A 475 43.46 12.63 5.50
C GLU A 475 43.35 11.35 4.68
N THR A 476 42.18 10.73 4.68
CA THR A 476 41.94 9.51 3.90
C THR A 476 40.83 9.75 2.90
N ALA A 477 41.03 9.35 1.64
CA ALA A 477 40.02 9.41 0.60
C ALA A 477 39.77 8.01 0.03
N THR A 478 38.53 7.53 0.13
CA THR A 478 38.11 6.21 -0.38
C THR A 478 36.98 6.37 -1.38
N ALA A 479 37.10 5.75 -2.55
CA ALA A 479 36.05 5.73 -3.57
C ALA A 479 35.58 4.30 -3.86
N VAL A 480 34.25 4.11 -3.85
CA VAL A 480 33.58 2.86 -4.22
C VAL A 480 32.68 3.14 -5.42
N ALA A 481 33.07 2.66 -6.59
CA ALA A 481 32.30 2.80 -7.83
C ALA A 481 31.40 1.58 -8.09
N GLY A 482 30.14 1.81 -8.42
CA GLY A 482 29.23 0.78 -8.93
C GLY A 482 29.62 0.34 -10.34
N LYS A 483 29.55 -0.96 -10.62
CA LYS A 483 29.81 -1.51 -11.98
C LYS A 483 28.54 -1.67 -12.80
N ASP A 484 27.45 -2.04 -12.13
CA ASP A 484 26.14 -2.32 -12.75
C ASP A 484 25.09 -1.24 -12.44
N ALA A 485 25.47 -0.20 -11.70
CA ALA A 485 24.61 0.91 -11.35
C ALA A 485 25.45 2.18 -11.33
N ASP A 486 24.94 3.24 -11.95
CA ASP A 486 25.59 4.55 -12.12
C ASP A 486 25.64 5.31 -10.79
N PHE A 487 26.40 4.79 -9.82
CA PHE A 487 26.63 5.44 -8.54
C PHE A 487 28.11 5.39 -8.15
N MET A 488 28.52 6.42 -7.43
CA MET A 488 29.85 6.56 -6.83
C MET A 488 29.68 6.99 -5.38
N VAL A 489 30.24 6.21 -4.46
CA VAL A 489 30.38 6.59 -3.05
C VAL A 489 31.80 7.09 -2.85
N ALA A 490 31.95 8.35 -2.45
CA ALA A 490 33.24 8.91 -2.04
C ALA A 490 33.19 9.25 -0.55
N CYS A 491 34.13 8.69 0.21
CA CYS A 491 34.29 8.93 1.63
C CYS A 491 35.62 9.64 1.88
N THR A 492 35.57 10.76 2.59
CA THR A 492 36.75 11.52 3.01
C THR A 492 36.75 11.58 4.52
N CYS A 493 37.85 11.20 5.17
CA CYS A 493 37.96 11.24 6.62
C CYS A 493 39.19 12.02 7.06
N SER A 494 39.01 12.93 8.01
CA SER A 494 40.10 13.52 8.77
C SER A 494 40.38 12.64 9.99
N VAL A 495 41.58 12.08 10.09
CA VAL A 495 41.99 11.12 11.13
C VAL A 495 43.13 11.72 11.93
N VAL A 496 42.95 11.87 13.23
CA VAL A 496 44.00 12.33 14.14
C VAL A 496 44.46 11.16 14.99
N VAL A 497 45.74 10.79 14.88
CA VAL A 497 46.35 9.70 15.65
C VAL A 497 47.16 10.31 16.80
N TYR A 498 46.90 9.85 18.02
CA TYR A 498 47.61 10.27 19.24
C TYR A 498 48.56 9.15 19.66
N PRO A 499 49.80 9.10 19.11
CA PRO A 499 50.67 7.94 19.26
C PRO A 499 51.05 7.63 20.71
N PHE A 500 51.23 8.64 21.55
CA PHE A 500 51.53 8.46 22.98
C PHE A 500 50.35 7.94 23.80
N LYS A 501 49.12 8.26 23.40
CA LYS A 501 47.89 7.78 24.06
C LYS A 501 47.38 6.46 23.47
N ARG A 502 47.91 6.05 22.30
CA ARG A 502 47.40 4.94 21.48
C ARG A 502 45.91 5.07 21.16
N GLU A 503 45.47 6.31 20.98
CA GLU A 503 44.09 6.64 20.62
C GLU A 503 44.06 7.27 19.22
N SER A 504 42.92 7.17 18.56
CA SER A 504 42.66 7.87 17.31
C SER A 504 41.26 8.46 17.31
N SER A 505 41.11 9.58 16.62
CA SER A 505 39.81 10.22 16.39
C SER A 505 39.64 10.40 14.89
N SER A 506 38.46 10.07 14.37
CA SER A 506 38.16 10.26 12.95
C SER A 506 36.84 10.98 12.77
N ARG A 507 36.79 11.86 11.77
CA ARG A 507 35.57 12.51 11.29
C ARG A 507 35.46 12.29 9.79
N CYS A 508 34.46 11.52 9.40
CA CYS A 508 34.24 11.13 8.01
C CYS A 508 33.07 11.89 7.39
N THR A 509 33.28 12.41 6.19
CA THR A 509 32.24 12.97 5.31
C THR A 509 32.07 12.04 4.14
N THR A 510 30.85 11.53 3.96
CA THR A 510 30.49 10.67 2.82
C THR A 510 29.63 11.45 1.84
N SER A 511 29.96 11.34 0.55
CA SER A 511 29.14 11.84 -0.54
C SER A 511 28.72 10.68 -1.44
N LEU A 512 27.45 10.67 -1.82
CA LEU A 512 26.89 9.73 -2.80
C LEU A 512 26.54 10.53 -4.05
N ARG A 513 27.18 10.21 -5.17
CA ARG A 513 26.80 10.72 -6.49
C ARG A 513 26.08 9.61 -7.26
N ILE A 514 24.95 9.95 -7.85
CA ILE A 514 24.19 9.10 -8.76
C ILE A 514 24.26 9.81 -10.11
N THR A 515 24.77 9.12 -11.12
CA THR A 515 24.95 9.65 -12.48
C THR A 515 23.89 9.15 -13.43
#